data_AF-A0A1X2FDG9-F1
#
_entry.id   AF-A0A1X2FDG9-F1
#
_cell.length_a   1.000
_cell.length_b   1.000
_cell.length_c   1.000
_cell.angle_alpha   90.00
_cell.angle_beta   90.00
_cell.angle_gamma   90.00
#
_symmetry.space_group_name_H-M   'P 1'
#
loop_
_entity.id
_entity.type
_entity.pdbx_description
1 polymer ?
#
loop_
_entity_poly.entity_id
_entity_poly.type
_entity_poly.pdbx_seq_one_letter_code
_entity_poly.pdbx_strand_id
1 'polypeptide(L)'
;MQFTNLIRQHAAALRALLVLTVILGVAYPVFIWLVAQLPGLNHKADGSIVEADGKPVGSSLIGQLFTDADGNPLPQYFQGRPSAAGDGYDPMATSASNLGPESTVDQPDKPSLLTLVCQRSQAVGKLDGVSGARPFCTGDGVGAVLSVIGPRDSRGNVIHPTRVVSVNEPCDTTKTPFLNTYEGVRVECAQAGEDYSAGQIVPIHGSADAQVPADAVTASGSGLDPHISPAYADLQVNRVAEARGLAPEQVRQLVAQHTDGRTLGFLGEPRVNVLELNIALDTLSAGG
;
A
#
# COMPACT_ATOMS: atom_id res chain seq x y z
N MET A 1 -6.12 -32.95 -50.61
CA MET A 1 -7.11 -31.91 -50.26
C MET A 1 -7.36 -31.05 -51.49
N GLN A 2 -8.63 -30.82 -51.86
CA GLN A 2 -8.96 -30.02 -53.04
C GLN A 2 -8.81 -28.53 -52.74
N PHE A 3 -7.99 -27.83 -53.53
CA PHE A 3 -7.66 -26.40 -53.40
C PHE A 3 -8.91 -25.49 -53.27
N THR A 4 -9.99 -25.84 -53.95
CA THR A 4 -11.29 -25.14 -53.91
C THR A 4 -11.98 -25.20 -52.55
N ASN A 5 -11.78 -26.27 -51.77
CA ASN A 5 -12.34 -26.37 -50.41
C ASN A 5 -11.57 -25.49 -49.43
N LEU A 6 -10.24 -25.37 -49.59
CA LEU A 6 -9.39 -24.47 -48.80
C LEU A 6 -9.78 -23.00 -49.05
N ILE A 7 -9.72 -22.56 -50.31
CA ILE A 7 -10.76 -21.75 -50.97
C ILE A 7 -11.87 -21.15 -50.09
N ARG A 8 -13.01 -21.85 -50.17
CA ARG A 8 -14.26 -21.51 -49.49
C ARG A 8 -14.13 -21.44 -47.98
N GLN A 9 -13.36 -22.34 -47.36
CA GLN A 9 -13.21 -22.37 -45.90
C GLN A 9 -12.50 -21.10 -45.41
N HIS A 10 -11.40 -20.70 -46.03
CA HIS A 10 -10.68 -19.49 -45.67
C HIS A 10 -11.48 -18.21 -45.98
N ALA A 11 -12.24 -18.19 -47.09
CA ALA A 11 -13.12 -17.07 -47.38
C ALA A 11 -14.27 -16.93 -46.37
N ALA A 12 -14.87 -18.05 -45.94
CA ALA A 12 -15.90 -18.05 -44.89
C ALA A 12 -15.32 -17.61 -43.54
N ALA A 13 -14.13 -18.10 -43.18
CA ALA A 13 -13.43 -17.70 -41.97
C ALA A 13 -13.08 -16.21 -41.99
N LEU A 14 -12.58 -15.67 -43.11
CA LEU A 14 -12.29 -14.25 -43.26
C LEU A 14 -13.55 -13.39 -43.14
N ARG A 15 -14.68 -13.81 -43.74
CA ARG A 15 -15.96 -13.10 -43.59
C ARG A 15 -16.44 -13.10 -42.14
N ALA A 16 -16.37 -14.24 -41.46
CA ALA A 16 -16.74 -14.34 -40.06
C ALA A 16 -15.85 -13.44 -39.18
N LEU A 17 -14.53 -13.44 -39.43
CA LEU A 17 -13.58 -12.55 -38.77
C LEU A 17 -13.96 -11.08 -38.99
N LEU A 18 -14.18 -10.65 -40.23
CA LEU A 18 -14.54 -9.26 -40.55
C LEU A 18 -15.86 -8.84 -39.90
N VAL A 19 -16.88 -9.69 -39.96
CA VAL A 19 -18.18 -9.41 -39.33
C VAL A 19 -18.03 -9.29 -37.82
N LEU A 20 -17.33 -10.21 -37.16
CA LEU A 20 -17.11 -10.16 -35.71
C LEU A 20 -16.23 -8.97 -35.31
N THR A 21 -15.24 -8.58 -36.12
CA THR A 21 -14.45 -7.36 -35.89
C THR A 21 -15.32 -6.11 -35.96
N VAL A 22 -16.21 -6.00 -36.94
CA VAL A 22 -17.13 -4.85 -37.02
C VAL A 22 -18.11 -4.85 -35.84
N ILE A 23 -18.67 -6.00 -35.49
CA ILE A 23 -19.64 -6.09 -34.40
C ILE A 23 -18.97 -5.78 -33.04
N LEU A 24 -17.87 -6.44 -32.71
CA LEU A 24 -17.24 -6.36 -31.39
C LEU A 24 -16.25 -5.21 -31.26
N GLY A 25 -15.64 -4.77 -32.36
CA GLY A 25 -14.66 -3.67 -32.38
C GLY A 25 -15.25 -2.30 -32.70
N VAL A 26 -16.44 -2.23 -33.32
CA VAL A 26 -17.07 -0.95 -33.69
C VAL A 26 -18.47 -0.83 -33.11
N ALA A 27 -19.39 -1.74 -33.50
CA ALA A 27 -20.80 -1.59 -33.12
C ALA A 27 -20.99 -1.65 -31.60
N TYR A 28 -20.33 -2.58 -30.92
CA TYR A 28 -20.43 -2.75 -29.47
C TYR A 28 -19.81 -1.56 -28.69
N PRO A 29 -18.55 -1.12 -28.93
CA PRO A 29 -18.00 0.05 -28.23
C PRO A 29 -18.80 1.33 -28.45
N VAL A 30 -19.27 1.60 -29.68
CA VAL A 30 -20.11 2.77 -29.97
C VAL A 30 -21.44 2.68 -29.24
N PHE A 31 -22.06 1.51 -29.19
CA PHE A 31 -23.30 1.30 -28.45
C PHE A 31 -23.10 1.56 -26.95
N ILE A 32 -22.06 1.00 -26.33
CA ILE A 32 -21.76 1.22 -24.90
C ILE A 32 -21.44 2.70 -24.62
N TRP A 33 -20.67 3.35 -25.49
CA TRP A 33 -20.41 4.79 -25.37
C TRP A 33 -21.69 5.63 -25.44
N LEU A 34 -22.62 5.33 -26.36
CA LEU A 34 -23.90 6.02 -26.44
C LEU A 34 -24.74 5.84 -25.16
N VAL A 35 -24.77 4.63 -24.61
CA VAL A 35 -25.47 4.33 -23.34
C VAL A 35 -24.84 5.08 -22.18
N ALA A 36 -23.51 5.22 -22.17
CA ALA A 36 -22.79 5.94 -21.13
C ALA A 36 -23.17 7.43 -21.07
N GLN A 37 -23.61 8.02 -22.19
CA GLN A 37 -23.93 9.46 -22.24
C GLN A 37 -25.35 9.77 -21.73
N LEU A 38 -26.10 8.73 -21.30
CA LEU A 38 -27.39 8.92 -20.65
C LEU A 38 -27.23 9.70 -19.33
N PRO A 39 -28.19 10.58 -18.98
CA PRO A 39 -28.15 11.33 -17.73
C PRO A 39 -27.99 10.41 -16.51
N GLY A 40 -27.01 10.71 -15.67
CA GLY A 40 -26.69 9.94 -14.46
C GLY A 40 -25.62 8.86 -14.63
N LEU A 41 -25.22 8.54 -15.88
CA LEU A 41 -24.10 7.62 -16.17
C LEU A 41 -22.86 8.34 -16.67
N ASN A 42 -23.04 9.47 -17.35
CA ASN A 42 -21.97 10.25 -17.98
C ASN A 42 -20.83 10.58 -17.00
N HIS A 43 -21.15 11.02 -15.78
CA HIS A 43 -20.13 11.38 -14.79
C HIS A 43 -19.17 10.23 -14.47
N LYS A 44 -19.66 8.99 -14.43
CA LYS A 44 -18.82 7.80 -14.20
C LYS A 44 -17.99 7.45 -15.43
N ALA A 45 -18.59 7.60 -16.62
CA ALA A 45 -17.92 7.33 -17.89
C ALA A 45 -16.80 8.33 -18.21
N ASP A 46 -16.98 9.58 -17.79
CA ASP A 46 -16.00 10.66 -17.94
C ASP A 46 -14.90 10.63 -16.86
N GLY A 47 -14.86 9.57 -16.03
CA GLY A 47 -13.78 9.32 -15.08
C GLY A 47 -14.07 9.75 -13.63
N SER A 48 -15.32 10.09 -13.29
CA SER A 48 -15.73 10.49 -11.93
C SER A 48 -14.90 11.64 -11.36
N ILE A 49 -14.74 12.70 -12.16
CA ILE A 49 -13.90 13.85 -11.83
C ILE A 49 -14.50 14.65 -10.67
N VAL A 50 -13.70 14.90 -9.65
CA VAL A 50 -14.06 15.74 -8.50
C VAL A 50 -13.49 17.14 -8.70
N GLU A 51 -14.30 18.14 -8.39
CA GLU A 51 -13.94 19.55 -8.52
C GLU A 51 -13.82 20.21 -7.13
N ALA A 52 -12.88 21.14 -7.00
CA ALA A 52 -12.79 22.07 -5.88
C ALA A 52 -12.74 23.49 -6.46
N ASP A 53 -13.58 24.40 -5.95
CA ASP A 53 -13.70 25.79 -6.44
C ASP A 53 -13.91 25.91 -7.97
N GLY A 54 -14.67 24.97 -8.55
CA GLY A 54 -14.96 24.93 -9.98
C GLY A 54 -13.76 24.52 -10.85
N LYS A 55 -12.69 23.97 -10.25
CA LYS A 55 -11.53 23.42 -10.96
C LYS A 55 -11.47 21.89 -10.75
N PRO A 56 -11.19 21.11 -11.80
CA PRO A 56 -10.98 19.67 -11.66
C PRO A 56 -9.68 19.41 -10.88
N VAL A 57 -9.79 18.70 -9.76
CA VAL A 57 -8.65 18.40 -8.87
C VAL A 57 -8.26 16.91 -8.88
N GLY A 58 -9.13 16.05 -9.39
CA GLY A 58 -8.83 14.61 -9.47
C GLY A 58 -10.04 13.77 -9.84
N SER A 59 -9.90 12.46 -9.66
CA SER A 59 -11.01 11.51 -9.75
C SER A 59 -11.28 10.92 -8.37
N SER A 60 -12.55 10.68 -8.03
CA SER A 60 -12.91 9.96 -6.80
C SER A 60 -12.40 8.51 -6.79
N LEU A 61 -11.97 8.00 -7.94
CA LEU A 61 -11.46 6.64 -8.11
C LEU A 61 -9.93 6.53 -8.04
N ILE A 62 -9.21 7.65 -7.95
CA ILE A 62 -7.75 7.70 -8.02
C ILE A 62 -7.21 8.43 -6.78
N GLY A 63 -6.39 7.72 -5.99
CA GLY A 63 -5.68 8.31 -4.87
C GLY A 63 -4.57 9.26 -5.30
N GLN A 64 -4.19 10.16 -4.39
CA GLN A 64 -3.16 11.19 -4.63
C GLN A 64 -2.19 11.26 -3.46
N LEU A 65 -1.00 11.78 -3.72
CA LEU A 65 -0.04 12.14 -2.68
C LEU A 65 -0.42 13.48 -2.06
N PHE A 66 -0.50 13.52 -0.73
CA PHE A 66 -0.71 14.74 0.05
C PHE A 66 0.58 15.12 0.77
N THR A 67 1.65 15.32 -0.02
CA THR A 67 3.00 15.65 0.43
C THR A 67 3.46 17.00 -0.11
N ASP A 68 4.47 17.60 0.53
CA ASP A 68 5.18 18.75 -0.01
C ASP A 68 6.15 18.36 -1.16
N ALA A 69 6.91 19.34 -1.66
CA ALA A 69 7.87 19.14 -2.74
C ALA A 69 9.07 18.25 -2.36
N ASP A 70 9.35 18.12 -1.07
CA ASP A 70 10.40 17.28 -0.52
C ASP A 70 9.89 15.87 -0.18
N GLY A 71 8.60 15.60 -0.40
CA GLY A 71 7.94 14.33 -0.11
C GLY A 71 7.50 14.16 1.34
N ASN A 72 7.54 15.22 2.17
CA ASN A 72 7.05 15.13 3.53
C ASN A 72 5.52 15.22 3.57
N PRO A 73 4.84 14.40 4.39
CA PRO A 73 3.39 14.43 4.51
C PRO A 73 2.90 15.77 5.05
N LEU A 74 1.92 16.38 4.38
CA LEU A 74 1.28 17.60 4.83
C LEU A 74 0.41 17.31 6.05
N PRO A 75 0.67 17.93 7.22
CA PRO A 75 -0.02 17.57 8.47
C PRO A 75 -1.52 17.89 8.43
N GLN A 76 -1.92 18.89 7.65
CA GLN A 76 -3.31 19.33 7.49
C GLN A 76 -4.17 18.43 6.59
N TYR A 77 -3.59 17.43 5.93
CA TYR A 77 -4.32 16.53 5.04
C TYR A 77 -4.30 15.10 5.57
N PHE A 78 -5.36 14.35 5.28
CA PHE A 78 -5.37 12.90 5.47
C PHE A 78 -4.44 12.26 4.45
N GLN A 79 -3.65 11.30 4.93
CA GLN A 79 -2.69 10.54 4.17
C GLN A 79 -3.32 9.23 3.71
N GLY A 80 -3.09 8.91 2.44
CA GLY A 80 -3.51 7.65 1.83
C GLY A 80 -2.64 6.47 2.25
N ARG A 81 -2.87 5.36 1.56
CA ARG A 81 -2.04 4.15 1.71
C ARG A 81 -0.70 4.35 1.00
N PRO A 82 0.35 3.59 1.36
CA PRO A 82 1.56 3.55 0.57
C PRO A 82 1.25 3.12 -0.88
N SER A 83 1.89 3.78 -1.84
CA SER A 83 1.83 3.41 -3.26
C SER A 83 3.14 2.80 -3.71
N ALA A 84 3.05 1.84 -4.63
CA ALA A 84 4.18 1.26 -5.35
C ALA A 84 4.09 1.54 -6.86
N ALA A 85 3.27 2.53 -7.27
CA ALA A 85 3.11 2.95 -8.66
C ALA A 85 4.01 4.14 -8.98
N GLY A 86 5.04 3.92 -9.80
CA GLY A 86 5.99 4.95 -10.22
C GLY A 86 6.64 5.66 -9.03
N ASP A 87 6.64 6.99 -9.05
CA ASP A 87 7.12 7.86 -7.97
C ASP A 87 6.09 8.08 -6.84
N GLY A 88 5.02 7.27 -6.83
CA GLY A 88 3.92 7.32 -5.87
C GLY A 88 2.64 7.83 -6.52
N TYR A 89 1.62 6.97 -6.55
CA TYR A 89 0.31 7.25 -7.13
C TYR A 89 0.35 7.65 -8.63
N ASP A 90 1.33 7.14 -9.39
CA ASP A 90 1.46 7.42 -10.83
C ASP A 90 0.45 6.58 -11.66
N PRO A 91 -0.53 7.22 -12.33
CA PRO A 91 -1.54 6.52 -13.13
C PRO A 91 -0.97 5.90 -14.43
N MET A 92 0.21 6.32 -14.88
CA MET A 92 0.88 5.74 -16.05
C MET A 92 1.65 4.47 -15.71
N ALA A 93 2.00 4.25 -14.43
CA ALA A 93 2.71 3.06 -13.96
C ALA A 93 1.76 1.97 -13.45
N THR A 94 0.79 2.33 -12.61
CA THR A 94 -0.21 1.42 -12.00
C THR A 94 0.33 0.06 -11.58
N SER A 95 1.01 -0.02 -10.43
CA SER A 95 1.67 -1.25 -9.97
C SER A 95 1.53 -1.53 -8.48
N ALA A 96 1.58 -2.83 -8.14
CA ALA A 96 1.72 -3.34 -6.78
C ALA A 96 3.20 -3.53 -6.41
N SER A 97 3.48 -3.64 -5.11
CA SER A 97 4.83 -3.96 -4.62
C SER A 97 5.30 -5.38 -4.98
N ASN A 98 4.38 -6.34 -5.13
CA ASN A 98 4.65 -7.76 -5.43
C ASN A 98 5.63 -8.45 -4.48
N LEU A 99 5.83 -7.92 -3.27
CA LEU A 99 6.64 -8.57 -2.24
C LEU A 99 5.81 -9.61 -1.49
N GLY A 100 6.35 -10.82 -1.37
CA GLY A 100 5.72 -11.91 -0.63
C GLY A 100 5.96 -11.84 0.89
N PRO A 101 5.20 -12.61 1.68
CA PRO A 101 5.35 -12.65 3.15
C PRO A 101 6.73 -13.13 3.62
N GLU A 102 7.44 -13.92 2.81
CA GLU A 102 8.81 -14.37 3.10
C GLU A 102 9.88 -13.31 2.86
N SER A 103 9.50 -12.13 2.35
CA SER A 103 10.41 -10.97 2.23
C SER A 103 10.67 -10.36 3.61
N THR A 104 11.59 -10.98 4.35
CA THR A 104 11.94 -10.62 5.73
C THR A 104 13.37 -10.11 5.91
N VAL A 105 14.26 -10.41 4.95
CA VAL A 105 15.68 -10.03 4.98
C VAL A 105 15.95 -8.95 3.94
N ASP A 106 16.61 -7.87 4.36
CA ASP A 106 16.96 -6.75 3.51
C ASP A 106 18.07 -7.11 2.52
N GLN A 107 17.96 -6.59 1.30
CA GLN A 107 19.01 -6.66 0.29
C GLN A 107 19.82 -5.35 0.30
N PRO A 108 21.09 -5.35 -0.15
CA PRO A 108 21.95 -4.17 -0.11
C PRO A 108 21.35 -2.91 -0.76
N ASP A 109 20.53 -3.08 -1.80
CA ASP A 109 19.89 -2.01 -2.57
C ASP A 109 18.38 -1.88 -2.30
N LYS A 110 17.77 -2.84 -1.58
CA LYS A 110 16.31 -2.92 -1.43
C LYS A 110 15.88 -3.44 -0.06
N PRO A 111 15.08 -2.69 0.69
CA PRO A 111 14.50 -3.19 1.93
C PRO A 111 13.50 -4.31 1.65
N SER A 112 13.42 -5.24 2.59
CA SER A 112 12.40 -6.29 2.63
C SER A 112 11.01 -5.71 2.89
N LEU A 113 9.97 -6.50 2.64
CA LEU A 113 8.60 -6.14 3.01
C LEU A 113 8.50 -5.86 4.51
N LEU A 114 9.15 -6.68 5.33
CA LEU A 114 9.15 -6.52 6.78
C LEU A 114 9.75 -5.17 7.19
N THR A 115 10.93 -4.82 6.69
CA THR A 115 11.55 -3.52 6.98
C THR A 115 10.70 -2.35 6.46
N LEU A 116 10.15 -2.43 5.25
CA LEU A 116 9.25 -1.37 4.72
C LEU A 116 8.05 -1.14 5.65
N VAL A 117 7.45 -2.21 6.14
CA VAL A 117 6.32 -2.15 7.06
C VAL A 117 6.71 -1.55 8.40
N CYS A 118 7.88 -1.91 8.95
CA CYS A 118 8.39 -1.35 10.20
C CYS A 118 8.69 0.14 10.08
N GLN A 119 9.37 0.55 9.00
CA GLN A 119 9.70 1.97 8.73
C GLN A 119 8.44 2.82 8.58
N ARG A 120 7.46 2.35 7.78
CA ARG A 120 6.19 3.05 7.59
C ARG A 120 5.41 3.17 8.89
N SER A 121 5.38 2.11 9.69
CA SER A 121 4.72 2.14 11.00
C SER A 121 5.34 3.18 11.93
N GLN A 122 6.67 3.25 11.98
CA GLN A 122 7.37 4.24 12.79
C GLN A 122 7.13 5.66 12.27
N ALA A 123 7.11 5.86 10.96
CA ALA A 123 6.83 7.15 10.33
C ALA A 123 5.40 7.64 10.63
N VAL A 124 4.39 6.76 10.45
CA VAL A 124 2.99 7.05 10.78
C VAL A 124 2.82 7.32 12.27
N GLY A 125 3.40 6.47 13.13
CA GLY A 125 3.36 6.67 14.58
C GLY A 125 3.96 8.02 15.00
N LYS A 126 5.10 8.40 14.41
CA LYS A 126 5.72 9.71 14.66
C LYS A 126 4.85 10.88 14.17
N LEU A 127 4.22 10.73 13.01
CA LEU A 127 3.38 11.75 12.40
C LEU A 127 2.09 12.01 13.18
N ASP A 128 1.48 10.94 13.70
CA ASP A 128 0.17 10.99 14.36
C ASP A 128 0.24 10.94 15.90
N GLY A 129 1.45 10.89 16.46
CA GLY A 129 1.67 10.90 17.91
C GLY A 129 1.27 9.60 18.61
N VAL A 130 1.28 8.47 17.91
CA VAL A 130 0.96 7.13 18.42
C VAL A 130 2.16 6.19 18.37
N SER A 131 2.07 5.04 19.04
CA SER A 131 3.15 4.05 18.98
C SER A 131 3.25 3.43 17.59
N GLY A 132 4.38 3.63 16.92
CA GLY A 132 4.74 2.95 15.67
C GLY A 132 5.28 1.53 15.88
N ALA A 133 5.34 1.03 17.12
CA ALA A 133 5.86 -0.30 17.42
C ALA A 133 4.93 -1.39 16.85
N ARG A 134 5.52 -2.46 16.30
CA ARG A 134 4.78 -3.63 15.81
C ARG A 134 5.52 -4.92 16.16
N PRO A 135 4.81 -6.05 16.22
CA PRO A 135 5.46 -7.35 16.22
C PRO A 135 6.43 -7.46 15.04
N PHE A 136 7.58 -8.10 15.26
CA PHE A 136 8.65 -8.30 14.26
C PHE A 136 9.41 -7.04 13.83
N CYS A 137 9.24 -5.90 14.51
CA CYS A 137 10.03 -4.69 14.26
C CYS A 137 11.01 -4.42 15.40
N THR A 138 12.21 -3.96 15.06
CA THR A 138 13.18 -3.45 16.03
C THR A 138 12.83 -2.01 16.45
N GLY A 139 13.49 -1.50 17.49
CA GLY A 139 13.32 -0.10 17.93
C GLY A 139 13.77 0.93 16.89
N ASP A 140 14.69 0.53 15.99
CA ASP A 140 15.22 1.36 14.91
C ASP A 140 14.35 1.32 13.64
N GLY A 141 13.22 0.62 13.67
CA GLY A 141 12.24 0.61 12.58
C GLY A 141 12.57 -0.36 11.44
N VAL A 142 13.50 -1.30 11.63
CA VAL A 142 13.79 -2.39 10.67
C VAL A 142 13.17 -3.71 11.12
N GLY A 143 13.15 -4.71 10.25
CA GLY A 143 12.66 -6.05 10.60
C GLY A 143 13.55 -6.76 11.63
N ALA A 144 12.96 -7.25 12.71
CA ALA A 144 13.64 -8.03 13.74
C ALA A 144 13.88 -9.47 13.27
N VAL A 145 15.01 -9.69 12.57
CA VAL A 145 15.32 -10.98 11.93
C VAL A 145 16.73 -11.41 12.26
N LEU A 146 16.86 -12.68 12.66
CA LEU A 146 18.14 -13.32 12.93
C LEU A 146 18.49 -14.32 11.82
N SER A 147 19.78 -14.41 11.50
CA SER A 147 20.37 -15.59 10.86
C SER A 147 21.09 -16.41 11.92
N VAL A 148 20.53 -17.58 12.21
CA VAL A 148 21.03 -18.53 13.21
C VAL A 148 21.86 -19.58 12.51
N ILE A 149 23.15 -19.67 12.83
CA ILE A 149 24.10 -20.59 12.19
C ILE A 149 24.50 -21.67 13.20
N GLY A 150 24.49 -22.93 12.77
CA GLY A 150 24.86 -24.08 13.61
C GLY A 150 24.54 -25.42 12.94
N PRO A 151 24.82 -26.56 13.61
CA PRO A 151 24.43 -27.88 13.13
C PRO A 151 22.89 -27.98 13.05
N ARG A 152 22.42 -28.68 12.01
CA ARG A 152 20.99 -28.82 11.71
C ARG A 152 20.48 -30.23 11.98
N ASP A 153 19.22 -30.33 12.38
CA ASP A 153 18.50 -31.61 12.45
C ASP A 153 18.04 -32.10 11.06
N SER A 154 17.36 -33.24 11.02
CA SER A 154 16.81 -33.82 9.78
C SER A 154 15.68 -33.00 9.15
N ARG A 155 15.14 -31.99 9.85
CA ARG A 155 14.12 -31.05 9.37
C ARG A 155 14.73 -29.71 8.93
N GLY A 156 16.05 -29.55 9.06
CA GLY A 156 16.76 -28.34 8.72
C GLY A 156 16.79 -27.28 9.82
N ASN A 157 16.28 -27.55 11.03
CA ASN A 157 16.35 -26.60 12.14
C ASN A 157 17.73 -26.62 12.79
N VAL A 158 18.25 -25.46 13.16
CA VAL A 158 19.48 -25.34 13.94
C VAL A 158 19.20 -25.76 15.38
N ILE A 159 19.97 -26.74 15.87
CA ILE A 159 19.78 -27.32 17.22
C ILE A 159 20.76 -26.78 18.27
N HIS A 160 21.92 -26.30 17.83
CA HIS A 160 22.95 -25.75 18.70
C HIS A 160 23.58 -24.53 18.04
N PRO A 161 22.98 -23.33 18.19
CA PRO A 161 23.51 -22.13 17.58
C PRO A 161 24.99 -21.94 17.93
N THR A 162 25.83 -21.65 16.93
CA THR A 162 27.25 -21.33 17.10
C THR A 162 27.54 -19.87 16.78
N ARG A 163 26.72 -19.26 15.92
CA ARG A 163 26.76 -17.82 15.61
C ARG A 163 25.34 -17.34 15.32
N VAL A 164 25.01 -16.14 15.78
CA VAL A 164 23.70 -15.52 15.56
C VAL A 164 23.91 -14.08 15.12
N VAL A 165 23.34 -13.71 13.98
CA VAL A 165 23.51 -12.37 13.38
C VAL A 165 22.14 -11.72 13.18
N SER A 166 21.99 -10.47 13.58
CA SER A 166 20.85 -9.61 13.24
C SER A 166 21.03 -9.09 11.82
N VAL A 167 20.28 -9.65 10.86
CA VAL A 167 20.59 -9.49 9.43
C VAL A 167 20.12 -8.18 8.82
N ASN A 168 19.14 -7.51 9.44
CA ASN A 168 18.63 -6.21 8.97
C ASN A 168 19.23 -5.02 9.74
N GLU A 169 20.13 -5.28 10.68
CA GLU A 169 20.80 -4.27 11.50
C GLU A 169 22.30 -4.24 11.18
N PRO A 170 22.74 -3.37 10.25
CA PRO A 170 24.15 -3.27 9.91
C PRO A 170 24.94 -2.65 11.05
N CYS A 171 26.15 -3.16 11.27
CA CYS A 171 27.04 -2.69 12.36
C CYS A 171 27.42 -1.22 12.26
N ASP A 172 27.36 -0.63 11.06
CA ASP A 172 27.74 0.78 10.82
C ASP A 172 26.72 1.74 11.45
N THR A 173 25.45 1.36 11.50
CA THR A 173 24.36 2.18 12.05
C THR A 173 23.86 1.66 13.40
N THR A 174 24.11 0.38 13.71
CA THR A 174 23.58 -0.29 14.89
C THR A 174 24.65 -0.46 15.95
N LYS A 175 24.50 0.26 17.07
CA LYS A 175 25.43 0.14 18.22
C LYS A 175 25.20 -1.14 19.02
N THR A 176 23.94 -1.51 19.20
CA THR A 176 23.51 -2.68 19.97
C THR A 176 22.33 -3.31 19.24
N PRO A 177 22.43 -4.59 18.84
CA PRO A 177 21.31 -5.29 18.21
C PRO A 177 20.06 -5.32 19.10
N PHE A 178 18.89 -5.52 18.50
CA PHE A 178 17.62 -5.57 19.22
C PHE A 178 17.54 -6.69 20.28
N LEU A 179 18.38 -7.73 20.14
CA LEU A 179 18.57 -8.79 21.14
C LEU A 179 20.04 -8.89 21.52
N ASN A 180 20.32 -9.09 22.82
CA ASN A 180 21.69 -9.31 23.29
C ASN A 180 22.16 -10.76 23.07
N THR A 181 21.27 -11.72 23.28
CA THR A 181 21.56 -13.15 23.19
C THR A 181 20.36 -13.93 22.64
N TYR A 182 20.63 -14.98 21.88
CA TYR A 182 19.65 -15.94 21.40
C TYR A 182 20.14 -17.35 21.71
N GLU A 183 19.35 -18.13 22.46
CA GLU A 183 19.70 -19.50 22.89
C GLU A 183 21.11 -19.62 23.52
N GLY A 184 21.53 -18.60 24.27
CA GLY A 184 22.84 -18.56 24.94
C GLY A 184 24.01 -18.07 24.08
N VAL A 185 23.78 -17.80 22.80
CA VAL A 185 24.78 -17.19 21.89
C VAL A 185 24.57 -15.69 21.79
N ARG A 186 25.66 -14.92 21.80
CA ARG A 186 25.61 -13.46 21.62
C ARG A 186 25.14 -13.14 20.19
N VAL A 187 24.22 -12.19 20.06
CA VAL A 187 23.79 -11.68 18.76
C VAL A 187 24.77 -10.61 18.29
N GLU A 188 25.23 -10.77 17.05
CA GLU A 188 26.09 -9.82 16.34
C GLU A 188 25.26 -9.00 15.34
N CYS A 189 25.69 -7.79 15.02
CA CYS A 189 25.13 -7.02 13.90
C CYS A 189 25.66 -7.55 12.55
N ALA A 190 24.96 -7.26 11.47
CA ALA A 190 25.37 -7.64 10.12
C ALA A 190 26.56 -6.81 9.63
N GLN A 191 27.58 -7.48 9.08
CA GLN A 191 28.70 -6.86 8.38
C GLN A 191 28.36 -6.66 6.91
N ALA A 192 28.74 -5.51 6.35
CA ALA A 192 28.48 -5.20 4.96
C ALA A 192 29.17 -6.19 4.00
N GLY A 193 28.38 -6.79 3.09
CA GLY A 193 28.88 -7.69 2.05
C GLY A 193 29.05 -9.16 2.48
N GLU A 194 28.76 -9.51 3.75
CA GLU A 194 28.73 -10.90 4.18
C GLU A 194 27.38 -11.56 3.83
N ASP A 195 27.41 -12.82 3.39
CA ASP A 195 26.21 -13.59 3.06
C ASP A 195 25.75 -14.43 4.26
N TYR A 196 24.59 -14.08 4.80
CA TYR A 196 23.96 -14.75 5.94
C TYR A 196 22.87 -15.76 5.55
N SER A 197 22.69 -16.03 4.25
CA SER A 197 21.65 -16.94 3.74
C SER A 197 21.85 -18.40 4.15
N ALA A 198 23.07 -18.80 4.51
CA ALA A 198 23.39 -20.14 5.00
C ALA A 198 22.79 -20.45 6.39
N GLY A 199 22.43 -19.43 7.16
CA GLY A 199 21.78 -19.59 8.46
C GLY A 199 20.28 -19.87 8.36
N GLN A 200 19.68 -20.30 9.47
CA GLN A 200 18.22 -20.37 9.58
C GLN A 200 17.71 -18.94 9.83
N ILE A 201 16.89 -18.44 8.92
CA ILE A 201 16.26 -17.14 9.06
C ILE A 201 15.11 -17.25 10.06
N VAL A 202 15.18 -16.48 11.15
CA VAL A 202 14.22 -16.49 12.25
C VAL A 202 13.72 -15.07 12.50
N PRO A 203 12.53 -14.71 12.00
CA PRO A 203 11.84 -13.49 12.42
C PRO A 203 11.44 -13.58 13.89
N ILE A 204 11.79 -12.57 14.67
CA ILE A 204 11.55 -12.55 16.12
C ILE A 204 10.26 -11.79 16.44
N HIS A 205 9.30 -12.50 17.01
CA HIS A 205 8.04 -11.92 17.45
C HIS A 205 8.21 -11.16 18.78
N GLY A 206 8.25 -9.83 18.74
CA GLY A 206 8.21 -8.97 19.93
C GLY A 206 6.82 -8.88 20.58
N SER A 207 6.74 -8.30 21.78
CA SER A 207 5.48 -8.15 22.54
C SER A 207 4.72 -6.84 22.23
N ALA A 208 5.13 -6.10 21.20
CA ALA A 208 4.50 -4.83 20.86
C ALA A 208 3.08 -5.04 20.34
N ASP A 209 2.16 -4.18 20.79
CA ASP A 209 0.81 -4.11 20.23
C ASP A 209 0.76 -3.04 19.15
N ALA A 210 0.27 -3.41 17.96
CA ALA A 210 0.32 -2.56 16.78
C ALA A 210 -0.86 -1.58 16.79
N GLN A 211 -0.59 -0.31 17.14
CA GLN A 211 -1.61 0.75 17.10
C GLN A 211 -1.85 1.28 15.69
N VAL A 212 -0.81 1.27 14.84
CA VAL A 212 -0.92 1.68 13.43
C VAL A 212 -1.64 0.59 12.61
N PRO A 213 -2.77 0.91 11.95
CA PRO A 213 -3.53 -0.02 11.13
C PRO A 213 -2.73 -0.63 9.97
N ALA A 214 -3.16 -1.81 9.52
CA ALA A 214 -2.44 -2.56 8.49
C ALA A 214 -2.44 -1.85 7.12
N ASP A 215 -3.50 -1.15 6.76
CA ASP A 215 -3.64 -0.40 5.50
C ASP A 215 -2.70 0.83 5.44
N ALA A 216 -2.32 1.39 6.59
CA ALA A 216 -1.34 2.48 6.67
C ALA A 216 0.08 2.06 6.28
N VAL A 217 0.43 0.76 6.43
CA VAL A 217 1.79 0.25 6.21
C VAL A 217 1.90 -0.66 4.99
N THR A 218 0.77 -1.18 4.49
CA THR A 218 0.72 -2.08 3.33
C THR A 218 0.28 -1.34 2.07
N ALA A 219 1.08 -1.49 1.01
CA ALA A 219 0.77 -0.90 -0.27
C ALA A 219 -0.46 -1.54 -0.92
N SER A 220 -1.18 -0.76 -1.73
CA SER A 220 -2.36 -1.25 -2.45
C SER A 220 -1.98 -2.09 -3.68
N GLY A 221 -2.93 -2.90 -4.17
CA GLY A 221 -2.73 -3.75 -5.34
C GLY A 221 -2.72 -3.00 -6.68
N SER A 222 -3.39 -1.84 -6.76
CA SER A 222 -3.36 -0.96 -7.93
C SER A 222 -2.23 0.08 -7.87
N GLY A 223 -1.77 0.40 -6.66
CA GLY A 223 -0.91 1.56 -6.41
C GLY A 223 -1.66 2.90 -6.49
N LEU A 224 -2.97 2.90 -6.76
CA LEU A 224 -3.79 4.11 -6.95
C LEU A 224 -5.01 4.15 -6.01
N ASP A 225 -5.01 3.37 -4.93
CA ASP A 225 -6.15 3.24 -4.03
C ASP A 225 -6.55 4.60 -3.41
N PRO A 226 -7.76 5.12 -3.70
CA PRO A 226 -8.24 6.37 -3.12
C PRO A 226 -8.76 6.19 -1.69
N HIS A 227 -8.81 4.95 -1.19
CA HIS A 227 -9.45 4.64 0.07
C HIS A 227 -8.47 4.24 1.18
N ILE A 228 -8.88 4.58 2.41
CA ILE A 228 -8.31 4.07 3.65
C ILE A 228 -9.39 3.47 4.54
N SER A 229 -9.00 2.66 5.51
CA SER A 229 -9.91 2.16 6.54
C SER A 229 -10.37 3.28 7.47
N PRO A 230 -11.57 3.18 8.08
CA PRO A 230 -12.00 4.13 9.10
C PRO A 230 -11.06 4.20 10.31
N ALA A 231 -10.40 3.08 10.65
CA ALA A 231 -9.42 3.05 11.73
C ALA A 231 -8.18 3.90 11.41
N TYR A 232 -7.71 3.86 10.15
CA TYR A 232 -6.58 4.70 9.74
C TYR A 232 -6.98 6.17 9.57
N ALA A 233 -8.21 6.44 9.15
CA ALA A 233 -8.73 7.80 9.15
C ALA A 233 -8.81 8.35 10.60
N ASP A 234 -9.37 7.60 11.54
CA ASP A 234 -9.51 8.02 12.94
C ASP A 234 -8.16 8.29 13.63
N LEU A 235 -7.14 7.47 13.33
CA LEU A 235 -5.79 7.66 13.84
C LEU A 235 -5.20 9.04 13.47
N GLN A 236 -5.54 9.58 12.30
CA GLN A 236 -5.02 10.85 11.78
C GLN A 236 -5.81 12.08 12.24
N VAL A 237 -6.99 11.90 12.85
CA VAL A 237 -7.93 12.98 13.20
C VAL A 237 -7.28 14.05 14.05
N ASN A 238 -6.55 13.67 15.10
CA ASN A 238 -6.00 14.63 16.05
C ASN A 238 -4.95 15.54 15.39
N ARG A 239 -4.07 14.95 14.58
CA ARG A 239 -3.04 15.69 13.81
C ARG A 239 -3.70 16.69 12.87
N VAL A 240 -4.68 16.22 12.09
CA VAL A 240 -5.37 17.05 11.09
C VAL A 240 -6.15 18.18 11.76
N ALA A 241 -6.83 17.89 12.87
CA ALA A 241 -7.57 18.88 13.66
C ALA A 241 -6.64 19.97 14.21
N GLU A 242 -5.51 19.57 14.81
CA GLU A 242 -4.50 20.50 15.34
C GLU A 242 -3.92 21.40 14.23
N ALA A 243 -3.51 20.81 13.09
CA ALA A 243 -2.93 21.53 11.97
C ALA A 243 -3.90 22.55 11.34
N ARG A 244 -5.21 22.33 11.48
CA ARG A 244 -6.26 23.22 10.94
C ARG A 244 -6.95 24.09 11.98
N GLY A 245 -6.60 23.97 13.26
CA GLY A 245 -7.29 24.67 14.35
C GLY A 245 -8.77 24.29 14.49
N LEU A 246 -9.14 23.04 14.14
CA LEU A 246 -10.51 22.51 14.24
C LEU A 246 -10.67 21.68 15.52
N ALA A 247 -11.91 21.50 15.99
CA ALA A 247 -12.18 20.54 17.05
C ALA A 247 -12.07 19.10 16.51
N PRO A 248 -11.41 18.15 17.20
CA PRO A 248 -11.31 16.77 16.76
C PRO A 248 -12.66 16.12 16.44
N GLU A 249 -13.70 16.46 17.18
CA GLU A 249 -15.07 15.97 16.99
C GLU A 249 -15.66 16.39 15.63
N GLN A 250 -15.36 17.60 15.16
CA GLN A 250 -15.80 18.07 13.85
C GLN A 250 -15.13 17.25 12.74
N VAL A 251 -13.84 16.97 12.89
CA VAL A 251 -13.08 16.15 11.94
C VAL A 251 -13.58 14.69 11.95
N ARG A 252 -13.86 14.09 13.12
CA ARG A 252 -14.49 12.75 13.19
C ARG A 252 -15.85 12.71 12.52
N GLN A 253 -16.65 13.75 12.70
CA GLN A 253 -17.96 13.83 12.05
C GLN A 253 -17.81 13.89 10.52
N LEU A 254 -16.81 14.61 10.02
CA LEU A 254 -16.51 14.67 8.59
C LEU A 254 -16.04 13.31 8.07
N VAL A 255 -15.14 12.62 8.78
CA VAL A 255 -14.73 11.25 8.44
C VAL A 255 -15.95 10.33 8.36
N ALA A 256 -16.86 10.41 9.32
CA ALA A 256 -18.08 9.60 9.33
C ALA A 256 -19.01 9.89 8.15
N GLN A 257 -19.13 11.15 7.72
CA GLN A 257 -19.93 11.56 6.55
C GLN A 257 -19.34 11.05 5.23
N HIS A 258 -18.01 10.91 5.16
CA HIS A 258 -17.26 10.41 4.01
C HIS A 258 -16.85 8.93 4.15
N THR A 259 -17.46 8.20 5.08
CA THR A 259 -17.27 6.75 5.23
C THR A 259 -18.36 6.01 4.45
N ASP A 260 -17.95 5.31 3.40
CA ASP A 260 -18.80 4.34 2.72
C ASP A 260 -18.91 3.05 3.53
N GLY A 261 -20.15 2.56 3.67
CA GLY A 261 -20.42 1.24 4.21
C GLY A 261 -20.04 0.11 3.27
N ARG A 262 -20.26 -1.13 3.71
CA ARG A 262 -20.09 -2.32 2.85
C ARG A 262 -21.07 -2.26 1.67
N THR A 263 -20.60 -2.65 0.48
CA THR A 263 -21.46 -2.76 -0.70
C THR A 263 -22.56 -3.79 -0.42
N LEU A 264 -23.83 -3.39 -0.61
CA LEU A 264 -25.01 -4.20 -0.28
C LEU A 264 -25.06 -4.67 1.19
N GLY A 265 -24.28 -4.07 2.09
CA GLY A 265 -24.23 -4.41 3.51
C GLY A 265 -23.32 -5.59 3.89
N PHE A 266 -22.76 -6.34 2.94
CA PHE A 266 -21.93 -7.52 3.23
C PHE A 266 -20.67 -7.67 2.37
N LEU A 267 -20.58 -7.01 1.22
CA LEU A 267 -19.43 -7.12 0.33
C LEU A 267 -18.38 -6.04 0.64
N GLY A 268 -17.13 -6.48 0.77
CA GLY A 268 -15.99 -5.60 1.04
C GLY A 268 -15.98 -5.07 2.49
N GLU A 269 -15.25 -3.98 2.68
CA GLU A 269 -15.00 -3.36 3.98
C GLU A 269 -15.46 -1.89 3.96
N PRO A 270 -15.82 -1.31 5.12
CA PRO A 270 -16.03 0.13 5.23
C PRO A 270 -14.77 0.90 4.83
N ARG A 271 -14.93 2.02 4.15
CA ARG A 271 -13.81 2.74 3.55
C ARG A 271 -14.07 4.24 3.49
N VAL A 272 -12.99 5.02 3.54
CA VAL A 272 -13.03 6.48 3.52
C VAL A 272 -12.28 6.97 2.28
N ASN A 273 -12.93 7.79 1.45
CA ASN A 273 -12.28 8.39 0.28
C ASN A 273 -11.41 9.59 0.72
N VAL A 274 -10.10 9.48 0.52
CA VAL A 274 -9.14 10.47 1.02
C VAL A 274 -9.25 11.80 0.27
N LEU A 275 -9.43 11.76 -1.06
CA LEU A 275 -9.54 12.98 -1.87
C LEU A 275 -10.79 13.77 -1.51
N GLU A 276 -11.95 13.11 -1.49
CA GLU A 276 -13.22 13.77 -1.16
C GLU A 276 -13.22 14.30 0.28
N LEU A 277 -12.66 13.55 1.24
CA LEU A 277 -12.52 14.00 2.62
C LEU A 277 -11.62 15.24 2.72
N ASN A 278 -10.49 15.27 2.03
CA ASN A 278 -9.58 16.42 2.04
C ASN A 278 -10.21 17.67 1.39
N ILE A 279 -11.00 17.51 0.32
CA ILE A 279 -11.75 18.62 -0.30
C ILE A 279 -12.84 19.15 0.65
N ALA A 280 -13.57 18.26 1.31
CA ALA A 280 -14.59 18.65 2.27
C ALA A 280 -13.97 19.39 3.47
N LEU A 281 -12.77 18.97 3.88
CA LEU A 281 -12.00 19.63 4.95
C LEU A 281 -11.53 21.03 4.53
N ASP A 282 -11.11 21.23 3.28
CA ASP A 282 -10.76 22.55 2.72
C ASP A 282 -11.98 23.49 2.69
N THR A 283 -13.14 22.95 2.32
CA THR A 283 -14.41 23.72 2.29
C THR A 283 -14.83 24.14 3.70
N LEU A 284 -14.64 23.28 4.70
CA LEU A 284 -14.97 23.57 6.10
C LEU A 284 -14.09 24.69 6.67
N SER A 285 -12.78 24.68 6.37
CA SER A 285 -11.83 25.70 6.81
C SER A 285 -12.03 27.05 6.11
N ALA A 286 -12.55 27.08 4.89
CA ALA A 286 -12.83 28.33 4.16
C ALA A 286 -14.13 29.03 4.60
N GLY A 287 -15.03 28.31 5.28
CA GLY A 287 -16.32 28.82 5.75
C GLY A 287 -16.37 29.32 7.20
N GLY A 288 -15.27 29.21 7.95
CA GLY A 288 -15.13 29.68 9.34
C GLY A 288 -14.22 30.89 9.44
#